data_AF-A0A565A4W2-F1
#
_entry.id   AF-A0A565A4W2-F1
#
_cell.length_a   1.000
_cell.length_b   1.000
_cell.length_c   1.000
_cell.angle_alpha   90.00
_cell.angle_beta   90.00
_cell.angle_gamma   90.00
#
_symmetry.space_group_name_H-M   'P 1'
#
loop_
_entity.id
_entity.type
_entity.pdbx_description
1 polymer ?
#
loop_
_entity_poly.entity_id
_entity_poly.type
_entity_poly.pdbx_seq_one_letter_code
_entity_poly.pdbx_strand_id
1 'polypeptide(L)'
;MLLYIYNYEYLSSFLRCKKDFDKIIIHTDREILPKCNTFDSQISGNHVFVDPCQRIIKYLKLMQNGSYNKIDGCRYLNFYINEQVNSTYRNPSTEVPYKTFIETFISNYSELNICKDNLKIIPKEIMSNMKKIYDMYIKLDKVINATDVKKDNICSKIDECYETYMSFQNKCKNGSENELCNALENFRNFYLVNSQRVMRCTDDTKFPSFKVAQEYTSDQDDSPNPPDLQFPHGQDDPAGLLGMKESLGQDDSSSKSSNSKTVTAISTTLLLFPTLFSLYKFTPLGSLIRPYIQRNQKVQYNANDEMLQLYLPNYKAQDNINKEQLNVPYHS
;
A
#
# COMPACT_ATOMS: atom_id res chain seq x y z
N MET A 1 18.46 -10.18 20.94
CA MET A 1 18.85 -9.53 19.67
C MET A 1 18.17 -10.14 18.42
N LEU A 2 17.52 -11.32 18.52
CA LEU A 2 16.79 -11.97 17.40
C LEU A 2 15.27 -11.66 17.31
N LEU A 3 14.74 -10.74 18.13
CA LEU A 3 13.28 -10.48 18.21
C LEU A 3 12.75 -9.42 17.23
N TYR A 4 13.61 -8.80 16.42
CA TYR A 4 13.24 -7.61 15.66
C TYR A 4 12.91 -7.88 14.19
N ILE A 5 13.16 -9.09 13.69
CA ILE A 5 13.59 -9.34 12.30
C ILE A 5 12.51 -9.11 11.19
N TYR A 6 11.25 -8.86 11.55
CA TYR A 6 10.15 -8.92 10.57
C TYR A 6 9.12 -7.79 10.67
N ASN A 7 9.35 -6.74 11.46
CA ASN A 7 8.28 -5.80 11.79
C ASN A 7 7.79 -4.95 10.60
N TYR A 8 8.61 -4.76 9.57
CA TYR A 8 8.29 -3.84 8.47
C TYR A 8 7.89 -4.51 7.15
N GLU A 9 8.19 -5.80 6.98
CA GLU A 9 8.10 -6.51 5.68
C GLU A 9 6.67 -6.53 5.11
N TYR A 10 5.67 -6.51 5.99
CA TYR A 10 4.26 -6.66 5.65
C TYR A 10 3.47 -5.34 5.59
N LEU A 11 4.12 -4.17 5.71
CA LEU A 11 3.40 -2.90 5.82
C LEU A 11 2.55 -2.55 4.58
N SER A 12 2.93 -3.04 3.39
CA SER A 12 2.11 -2.89 2.18
C SER A 12 0.78 -3.66 2.27
N SER A 13 0.77 -4.84 2.90
CA SER A 13 -0.43 -5.69 3.03
C SER A 13 -1.45 -5.10 4.01
N PHE A 14 -1.03 -4.19 4.89
CA PHE A 14 -1.90 -3.49 5.84
C PHE A 14 -2.95 -2.63 5.15
N LEU A 15 -2.70 -2.11 3.94
CA LEU A 15 -3.71 -1.35 3.18
C LEU A 15 -4.99 -2.16 2.96
N ARG A 16 -4.84 -3.43 2.59
CA ARG A 16 -5.97 -4.35 2.39
C ARG A 16 -6.65 -4.62 3.73
N CYS A 17 -5.87 -4.98 4.75
CA CYS A 17 -6.40 -5.27 6.08
C CYS A 17 -7.20 -4.09 6.65
N LYS A 18 -6.69 -2.87 6.51
CA LYS A 18 -7.36 -1.64 6.95
C LYS A 18 -8.64 -1.36 6.19
N LYS A 19 -8.69 -1.56 4.87
CA LYS A 19 -9.92 -1.37 4.10
C LYS A 19 -11.05 -2.26 4.61
N ASP A 20 -10.75 -3.48 5.02
CA ASP A 20 -11.76 -4.38 5.59
C ASP A 20 -12.06 -4.06 7.05
N PHE A 21 -11.04 -3.67 7.82
CA PHE A 21 -11.19 -3.23 9.20
C PHE A 21 -12.03 -1.96 9.35
N ASP A 22 -11.87 -0.99 8.45
CA ASP A 22 -12.63 0.28 8.47
C ASP A 22 -14.11 0.09 8.11
N LYS A 23 -14.46 -0.98 7.39
CA LYS A 23 -15.86 -1.34 7.10
C LYS A 23 -16.58 -1.92 8.31
N ILE A 24 -15.88 -2.24 9.40
CA ILE A 24 -16.48 -2.81 10.60
C ILE A 24 -17.36 -1.76 11.28
N ILE A 25 -18.65 -2.08 11.38
CA ILE A 25 -19.62 -1.29 12.14
C ILE A 25 -19.68 -1.88 13.54
N ILE A 26 -19.38 -1.07 14.57
CA ILE A 26 -19.32 -1.53 15.97
C ILE A 26 -20.65 -1.42 16.72
N HIS A 27 -21.55 -0.51 16.32
CA HIS A 27 -22.73 -0.17 17.12
C HIS A 27 -23.72 -1.34 17.31
N THR A 28 -24.28 -1.45 18.51
CA THR A 28 -25.46 -2.27 18.88
C THR A 28 -25.32 -3.80 18.80
N ASP A 29 -24.10 -4.32 18.78
CA ASP A 29 -23.90 -5.78 18.80
C ASP A 29 -24.16 -6.35 20.20
N ARG A 30 -25.37 -6.87 20.41
CA ARG A 30 -25.85 -7.40 21.70
C ARG A 30 -25.03 -8.58 22.21
N GLU A 31 -24.35 -9.31 21.33
CA GLU A 31 -23.54 -10.47 21.72
C GLU A 31 -22.10 -10.10 22.06
N ILE A 32 -21.53 -9.14 21.33
CA ILE A 32 -20.12 -8.74 21.48
C ILE A 32 -19.95 -7.71 22.59
N LEU A 33 -20.88 -6.74 22.71
CA LEU A 33 -20.75 -5.63 23.66
C LEU A 33 -20.59 -6.09 25.13
N PRO A 34 -21.41 -7.04 25.65
CA PRO A 34 -21.22 -7.53 27.03
C PRO A 34 -19.85 -8.18 27.24
N LYS A 35 -19.36 -8.95 26.26
CA LYS A 35 -18.03 -9.59 26.34
C LYS A 35 -16.93 -8.54 26.40
N CYS A 36 -17.03 -7.48 25.61
CA CYS A 36 -16.05 -6.40 25.60
C CYS A 36 -16.11 -5.52 26.86
N ASN A 37 -17.28 -5.35 27.48
CA ASN A 37 -17.39 -4.70 28.78
C ASN A 37 -16.74 -5.54 29.89
N THR A 38 -16.95 -6.85 29.89
CA THR A 38 -16.29 -7.77 30.82
C THR A 38 -14.78 -7.81 30.62
N PHE A 39 -14.32 -7.78 29.38
CA PHE A 39 -12.90 -7.67 29.05
C PHE A 39 -12.31 -6.36 29.59
N ASP A 40 -12.91 -5.21 29.24
CA ASP A 40 -12.40 -3.89 29.63
C ASP A 40 -12.36 -3.71 31.17
N SER A 41 -13.35 -4.23 31.89
CA SER A 41 -13.38 -4.15 33.35
C SER A 41 -12.24 -4.90 34.04
N GLN A 42 -11.63 -5.88 33.38
CA GLN A 42 -10.50 -6.66 33.91
C GLN A 42 -9.12 -6.00 33.68
N ILE A 43 -9.05 -4.93 32.88
CA ILE A 43 -7.77 -4.34 32.43
C ILE A 43 -7.68 -2.84 32.70
N SER A 44 -8.73 -2.08 32.37
CA SER A 44 -8.74 -0.62 32.50
C SER A 44 -9.87 -0.11 33.36
N GLY A 45 -11.05 -0.75 33.31
CA GLY A 45 -12.22 -0.35 34.11
C GLY A 45 -12.83 1.00 33.74
N ASN A 46 -12.44 1.59 32.61
CA ASN A 46 -12.83 2.93 32.17
C ASN A 46 -13.39 2.96 30.73
N HIS A 47 -13.74 1.79 30.19
CA HIS A 47 -14.35 1.56 28.88
C HIS A 47 -13.49 1.93 27.66
N VAL A 48 -12.21 2.28 27.82
CA VAL A 48 -11.32 2.67 26.70
C VAL A 48 -11.04 1.56 25.69
N PHE A 49 -11.17 0.29 26.10
CA PHE A 49 -10.93 -0.87 25.26
C PHE A 49 -12.21 -1.56 24.77
N VAL A 50 -13.39 -1.07 25.12
CA VAL A 50 -14.67 -1.64 24.65
C VAL A 50 -14.78 -1.58 23.13
N ASP A 51 -14.52 -0.43 22.53
CA ASP A 51 -14.55 -0.25 21.08
C ASP A 51 -13.41 -1.00 20.36
N PRO A 52 -12.14 -0.91 20.83
CA PRO A 52 -11.07 -1.77 20.33
C PRO A 52 -11.40 -3.25 20.34
N CYS A 53 -11.96 -3.76 21.45
CA CYS A 53 -12.35 -5.16 21.57
C CYS A 53 -13.40 -5.55 20.53
N GLN A 54 -14.45 -4.75 20.36
CA GLN A 54 -15.50 -5.03 19.38
C GLN A 54 -14.95 -5.11 17.96
N ARG A 55 -14.02 -4.22 17.60
CA ARG A 55 -13.36 -4.23 16.29
C ARG A 55 -12.50 -5.48 16.08
N ILE A 56 -11.73 -5.88 17.09
CA ILE A 56 -10.90 -7.09 17.03
C ILE A 56 -11.78 -8.33 16.82
N ILE A 57 -12.83 -8.51 17.62
CA ILE A 57 -13.75 -9.68 17.50
C ILE A 57 -14.39 -9.72 16.11
N LYS A 58 -14.91 -8.59 15.62
CA LYS A 58 -15.54 -8.52 14.29
C LYS A 58 -14.53 -8.80 13.18
N TYR A 59 -13.30 -8.30 13.29
CA TYR A 59 -12.26 -8.56 12.31
C TYR A 59 -11.84 -10.04 12.29
N LEU A 60 -11.71 -10.68 13.46
CA LEU A 60 -11.44 -12.11 13.56
C LEU A 60 -12.52 -12.95 12.87
N LYS A 61 -13.81 -12.60 13.06
CA LYS A 61 -14.92 -13.26 12.35
C LYS A 61 -14.81 -13.10 10.82
N LEU A 62 -14.42 -11.93 10.33
CA LEU A 62 -14.18 -11.70 8.90
C LEU A 62 -13.01 -12.56 8.37
N MET A 63 -11.94 -12.69 9.14
CA MET A 63 -10.78 -13.52 8.80
C MET A 63 -11.09 -15.01 8.77
N GLN A 64 -11.99 -15.49 9.64
CA GLN A 64 -12.41 -16.89 9.70
C GLN A 64 -13.27 -17.30 8.50
N ASN A 65 -14.17 -16.40 8.05
CA ASN A 65 -15.14 -16.70 7.00
C ASN A 65 -14.66 -16.36 5.58
N GLY A 66 -13.53 -15.65 5.45
CA GLY A 66 -13.03 -15.19 4.16
C GLY A 66 -11.83 -15.99 3.64
N SER A 67 -11.50 -15.80 2.35
CA SER A 67 -10.32 -16.40 1.70
C SER A 67 -9.02 -15.58 1.92
N TYR A 68 -9.00 -14.73 2.95
CA TYR A 68 -7.93 -13.77 3.20
C TYR A 68 -6.65 -14.45 3.71
N ASN A 69 -5.51 -13.78 3.49
CA ASN A 69 -4.27 -14.18 4.14
C ASN A 69 -4.39 -13.92 5.65
N LYS A 70 -4.56 -15.00 6.42
CA LYS A 70 -4.71 -14.95 7.88
C LYS A 70 -3.47 -14.37 8.55
N ILE A 71 -2.28 -14.60 7.99
CA ILE A 71 -1.02 -14.10 8.52
C ILE A 71 -0.98 -12.57 8.45
N ASP A 72 -1.32 -11.98 7.30
CA ASP A 72 -1.42 -10.51 7.14
C ASP A 72 -2.45 -9.89 8.09
N GLY A 73 -3.60 -10.55 8.24
CA GLY A 73 -4.63 -10.10 9.18
C GLY A 73 -4.14 -10.12 10.64
N CYS A 74 -3.41 -11.16 11.03
CA CYS A 74 -2.82 -11.26 12.37
C CYS A 74 -1.70 -10.24 12.61
N ARG A 75 -0.83 -10.01 11.61
CA ARG A 75 0.19 -8.95 11.64
C ARG A 75 -0.46 -7.57 11.81
N TYR A 76 -1.55 -7.31 11.08
CA TYR A 76 -2.31 -6.07 11.19
C TYR A 76 -2.99 -5.92 12.57
N LEU A 77 -3.61 -6.98 13.10
CA LEU A 77 -4.17 -6.99 14.45
C LEU A 77 -3.10 -6.70 15.50
N ASN A 78 -1.91 -7.29 15.36
CA ASN A 78 -0.81 -7.02 16.27
C ASN A 78 -0.42 -5.53 16.29
N PHE A 79 -0.29 -4.92 15.10
CA PHE A 79 -0.04 -3.49 14.97
C PHE A 79 -1.14 -2.64 15.61
N TYR A 80 -2.41 -2.95 15.32
CA TYR A 80 -3.56 -2.26 15.87
C TYR A 80 -3.60 -2.34 17.41
N ILE A 81 -3.42 -3.53 17.99
CA ILE A 81 -3.45 -3.72 19.44
C ILE A 81 -2.32 -2.94 20.12
N ASN A 82 -1.10 -3.04 19.60
CA ASN A 82 0.03 -2.25 20.12
C ASN A 82 -0.28 -0.74 20.08
N GLU A 83 -0.89 -0.25 19.00
CA GLU A 83 -1.31 1.15 18.91
C GLU A 83 -2.31 1.53 20.00
N GLN A 84 -3.36 0.74 20.20
CA GLN A 84 -4.39 1.02 21.20
C GLN A 84 -3.79 1.03 22.61
N VAL A 85 -3.03 -0.01 22.97
CA VAL A 85 -2.37 -0.12 24.28
C VAL A 85 -1.40 1.06 24.51
N ASN A 86 -0.56 1.38 23.53
CA ASN A 86 0.40 2.48 23.65
C ASN A 86 -0.30 3.85 23.83
N SER A 87 -1.41 4.08 23.13
CA SER A 87 -2.17 5.34 23.23
C SER A 87 -2.85 5.53 24.60
N THR A 88 -3.31 4.42 25.21
CA THR A 88 -4.01 4.43 26.50
C THR A 88 -3.04 4.63 27.66
N TYR A 89 -1.96 3.83 27.72
CA TYR A 89 -1.11 3.79 28.92
C TYR A 89 0.01 4.83 28.94
N ARG A 90 0.41 5.42 27.80
CA ARG A 90 1.40 6.52 27.63
C ARG A 90 2.77 6.34 28.34
N ASN A 91 3.01 5.22 29.01
CA ASN A 91 4.16 4.92 29.86
C ASN A 91 5.34 4.40 29.01
N PRO A 92 6.61 4.68 29.38
CA PRO A 92 7.78 4.09 28.72
C PRO A 92 7.80 2.56 28.65
N SER A 93 7.16 1.85 29.59
CA SER A 93 7.02 0.39 29.52
C SER A 93 5.58 -0.03 29.22
N THR A 94 5.32 -0.41 27.96
CA THR A 94 4.03 -0.92 27.51
C THR A 94 3.98 -2.46 27.45
N GLU A 95 5.06 -3.13 27.89
CA GLU A 95 5.17 -4.58 27.90
C GLU A 95 4.13 -5.25 28.81
N VAL A 96 4.06 -4.84 30.08
CA VAL A 96 3.09 -5.40 31.03
C VAL A 96 1.65 -5.13 30.56
N PRO A 97 1.24 -3.88 30.24
CA PRO A 97 -0.11 -3.63 29.73
C PRO A 97 -0.45 -4.41 28.46
N TYR A 98 0.49 -4.55 27.52
CA TYR A 98 0.26 -5.31 26.30
C TYR A 98 0.07 -6.80 26.59
N LYS A 99 0.95 -7.39 27.40
CA LYS A 99 0.85 -8.80 27.77
C LYS A 99 -0.47 -9.10 28.50
N THR A 100 -0.83 -8.27 29.49
CA THR A 100 -2.10 -8.37 30.20
C THR A 100 -3.28 -8.23 29.23
N PHE A 101 -3.25 -7.27 28.30
CA PHE A 101 -4.29 -7.12 27.29
C PHE A 101 -4.48 -8.41 26.49
N ILE A 102 -3.40 -9.00 25.96
CA ILE A 102 -3.47 -10.22 25.14
C ILE A 102 -3.96 -11.42 25.94
N GLU A 103 -3.39 -11.67 27.12
CA GLU A 103 -3.75 -12.82 27.98
C GLU A 103 -5.22 -12.74 28.41
N THR A 104 -5.66 -11.57 28.89
CA THR A 104 -7.05 -11.34 29.27
C THR A 104 -7.98 -11.46 28.05
N PHE A 105 -7.58 -10.95 26.88
CA PHE A 105 -8.40 -11.06 25.67
C PHE A 105 -8.57 -12.52 25.25
N ILE A 106 -7.48 -13.30 25.21
CA ILE A 106 -7.54 -14.73 24.84
C ILE A 106 -8.39 -15.52 25.85
N SER A 107 -8.30 -15.20 27.14
CA SER A 107 -9.12 -15.86 28.16
C SER A 107 -10.62 -15.60 27.98
N ASN A 108 -11.00 -14.41 27.52
CA ASN A 108 -12.40 -14.04 27.27
C ASN A 108 -12.86 -14.40 25.84
N TYR A 109 -11.93 -14.52 24.89
CA TYR A 109 -12.18 -14.75 23.47
C TYR A 109 -11.04 -15.54 22.82
N SER A 110 -11.15 -16.87 22.92
CA SER A 110 -10.10 -17.82 22.52
C SER A 110 -9.75 -17.79 21.03
N GLU A 111 -10.64 -17.29 20.17
CA GLU A 111 -10.45 -17.20 18.73
C GLU A 111 -9.29 -16.29 18.33
N LEU A 112 -8.85 -15.39 19.22
CA LEU A 112 -7.62 -14.62 18.99
C LEU A 112 -6.36 -15.51 18.92
N ASN A 113 -6.42 -16.75 19.45
CA ASN A 113 -5.30 -17.70 19.39
C ASN A 113 -4.82 -18.00 17.96
N ILE A 114 -5.67 -17.84 16.94
CA ILE A 114 -5.23 -17.99 15.54
C ILE A 114 -4.09 -17.02 15.18
N CYS A 115 -3.92 -15.94 15.95
CA CYS A 115 -2.88 -14.95 15.78
C CYS A 115 -1.75 -15.03 16.80
N LYS A 116 -1.75 -16.01 17.72
CA LYS A 116 -0.83 -16.09 18.86
C LYS A 116 0.63 -15.82 18.50
N ASP A 117 1.12 -16.44 17.42
CA ASP A 117 2.54 -16.33 17.02
C ASP A 117 2.92 -14.95 16.44
N ASN A 118 1.91 -14.15 16.04
CA ASN A 118 2.08 -12.80 15.54
C ASN A 118 1.85 -11.72 16.62
N LEU A 119 1.25 -12.06 17.77
CA LEU A 119 0.94 -11.13 18.85
C LEU A 119 2.19 -10.87 19.70
N LYS A 120 2.96 -9.86 19.27
CA LYS A 120 4.24 -9.48 19.88
C LYS A 120 4.27 -7.99 20.17
N ILE A 121 4.93 -7.63 21.27
CA ILE A 121 5.17 -6.22 21.61
C ILE A 121 6.01 -5.59 20.51
N ILE A 122 5.56 -4.44 20.03
CA ILE A 122 6.31 -3.62 19.06
C ILE A 122 6.92 -2.45 19.84
N PRO A 123 8.25 -2.36 19.93
CA PRO A 123 8.92 -1.28 20.64
C PRO A 123 8.53 0.09 20.10
N LYS A 124 8.48 1.09 20.98
CA LYS A 124 7.94 2.42 20.68
C LYS A 124 8.58 3.07 19.46
N GLU A 125 9.91 2.97 19.31
CA GLU A 125 10.61 3.51 18.14
C GLU A 125 10.21 2.78 16.85
N ILE A 126 10.17 1.44 16.89
CA ILE A 126 9.75 0.62 15.75
C ILE A 126 8.32 0.97 15.34
N MET A 127 7.41 1.05 16.30
CA MET A 127 6.02 1.45 16.09
C MET A 127 5.91 2.84 15.47
N SER A 128 6.70 3.81 15.94
CA SER A 128 6.74 5.16 15.38
C SER A 128 7.14 5.15 13.91
N ASN A 129 8.18 4.40 13.54
CA ASN A 129 8.63 4.28 12.16
C ASN A 129 7.60 3.54 11.30
N MET A 130 7.00 2.45 11.82
CA MET A 130 5.95 1.69 11.13
C MET A 130 4.76 2.60 10.79
N LYS A 131 4.32 3.45 11.72
CA LYS A 131 3.23 4.41 11.48
C LYS A 131 3.54 5.37 10.35
N LYS A 132 4.75 5.95 10.33
CA LYS A 132 5.18 6.87 9.27
C LYS A 132 5.16 6.18 7.90
N ILE A 133 5.76 4.99 7.80
CA ILE A 133 5.81 4.24 6.53
C ILE A 133 4.42 3.82 6.09
N TYR A 134 3.60 3.35 7.03
CA TYR A 134 2.24 2.94 6.74
C TYR A 134 1.35 4.12 6.29
N ASP A 135 1.52 5.29 6.89
CA ASP A 135 0.84 6.52 6.47
C ASP A 135 1.23 6.91 5.04
N MET A 136 2.49 6.74 4.63
CA MET A 136 2.90 6.94 3.23
C MET A 136 2.13 5.99 2.28
N TYR A 137 1.99 4.71 2.64
CA TYR A 137 1.19 3.76 1.86
C TYR A 137 -0.28 4.22 1.73
N ILE A 138 -0.89 4.69 2.82
CA ILE A 138 -2.28 5.17 2.82
C ILE A 138 -2.43 6.39 1.90
N LYS A 139 -1.49 7.35 2.00
CA LYS A 139 -1.46 8.56 1.17
C LYS A 139 -1.32 8.23 -0.31
N LEU A 140 -0.38 7.35 -0.65
CA LEU A 140 -0.15 6.94 -2.02
C LEU A 140 -1.34 6.14 -2.58
N ASP A 141 -1.97 5.26 -1.79
CA ASP A 141 -3.19 4.55 -2.20
C ASP A 141 -4.35 5.50 -2.53
N LYS A 142 -4.47 6.64 -1.81
CA LYS A 142 -5.45 7.69 -2.15
C LYS A 142 -5.15 8.31 -3.52
N VAL A 143 -3.90 8.60 -3.83
CA VAL A 143 -3.48 9.14 -5.13
C VAL A 143 -3.78 8.14 -6.25
N ILE A 144 -3.38 6.88 -6.05
CA ILE A 144 -3.55 5.77 -7.01
C ILE A 144 -5.02 5.55 -7.37
N ASN A 145 -5.91 5.68 -6.39
CA ASN A 145 -7.35 5.41 -6.56
C ASN A 145 -8.19 6.68 -6.80
N ALA A 146 -7.57 7.86 -6.85
CA ALA A 146 -8.26 9.11 -7.15
C ALA A 146 -8.84 9.10 -8.57
N THR A 147 -10.11 9.45 -8.70
CA THR A 147 -10.79 9.65 -10.00
C THR A 147 -10.51 11.04 -10.58
N ASP A 148 -10.35 12.04 -9.71
CA ASP A 148 -9.93 13.40 -10.07
C ASP A 148 -8.81 13.84 -9.13
N VAL A 149 -7.62 14.02 -9.68
CA VAL A 149 -6.42 14.42 -8.95
C VAL A 149 -6.36 15.92 -8.66
N LYS A 150 -7.19 16.73 -9.34
CA LYS A 150 -7.28 18.19 -9.13
C LYS A 150 -8.08 18.55 -7.88
N LYS A 151 -8.78 17.57 -7.30
CA LYS A 151 -9.58 17.74 -6.09
C LYS A 151 -8.74 17.52 -4.83
N ASP A 152 -9.06 18.25 -3.77
CA ASP A 152 -8.61 18.00 -2.39
C ASP A 152 -7.07 17.85 -2.20
N ASN A 153 -6.27 18.65 -2.93
CA ASN A 153 -4.80 18.64 -2.84
C ASN A 153 -4.20 17.22 -2.92
N ILE A 154 -4.81 16.31 -3.68
CA ILE A 154 -4.43 14.88 -3.74
C ILE A 154 -2.96 14.72 -4.11
N CYS A 155 -2.44 15.52 -5.04
CA CYS A 155 -1.05 15.43 -5.47
C CYS A 155 -0.05 15.83 -4.38
N SER A 156 -0.40 16.74 -3.46
CA SER A 156 0.48 17.12 -2.34
C SER A 156 0.80 15.94 -1.39
N LYS A 157 0.00 14.87 -1.45
CA LYS A 157 0.26 13.65 -0.69
C LYS A 157 1.52 12.94 -1.15
N ILE A 158 1.94 13.12 -2.40
CA ILE A 158 3.20 12.59 -2.91
C ILE A 158 4.37 13.32 -2.27
N ASP A 159 4.29 14.66 -2.17
CA ASP A 159 5.31 15.48 -1.52
C ASP A 159 5.44 15.10 -0.03
N GLU A 160 4.30 14.94 0.67
CA GLU A 160 4.31 14.46 2.07
C GLU A 160 4.96 13.07 2.23
N CYS A 161 4.77 12.17 1.24
CA CYS A 161 5.45 10.88 1.23
C CYS A 161 6.96 11.06 1.00
N TYR A 162 7.35 11.93 0.07
CA TYR A 162 8.75 12.21 -0.23
C TYR A 162 9.49 12.77 0.98
N GLU A 163 8.94 13.78 1.64
CA GLU A 163 9.52 14.37 2.86
C GLU A 163 9.67 13.32 3.97
N THR A 164 8.64 12.50 4.18
CA THR A 164 8.68 11.41 5.16
C THR A 164 9.77 10.39 4.80
N TYR A 165 9.86 9.99 3.54
CA TYR A 165 10.84 9.04 3.03
C TYR A 165 12.27 9.55 3.23
N MET A 166 12.55 10.80 2.84
CA MET A 166 13.85 11.42 2.96
C MET A 166 14.28 11.64 4.40
N SER A 167 13.34 11.81 5.34
CA SER A 167 13.66 11.88 6.77
C SER A 167 14.36 10.63 7.32
N PHE A 168 14.22 9.48 6.66
CA PHE A 168 14.89 8.23 7.02
C PHE A 168 16.27 8.04 6.37
N GLN A 169 16.67 8.91 5.45
CA GLN A 169 17.89 8.73 4.64
C GLN A 169 19.14 8.50 5.49
N ASN A 170 19.34 9.31 6.54
CA ASN A 170 20.53 9.20 7.40
C ASN A 170 20.56 7.89 8.20
N LYS A 171 19.39 7.37 8.60
CA LYS A 171 19.29 6.07 9.29
C LYS A 171 19.70 4.91 8.37
N CYS A 172 19.46 5.04 7.07
CA CYS A 172 19.81 4.01 6.10
C CYS A 172 21.24 4.07 5.59
N LYS A 173 21.84 5.27 5.51
CA LYS A 173 23.25 5.43 5.08
C LYS A 173 24.26 4.87 6.07
N ASN A 174 23.93 4.85 7.37
CA ASN A 174 24.85 4.41 8.42
C ASN A 174 24.85 2.89 8.66
N GLY A 175 24.18 2.10 7.80
CA GLY A 175 24.20 0.63 7.84
C GLY A 175 23.54 -0.02 9.07
N SER A 176 22.87 0.75 9.94
CA SER A 176 22.43 0.30 11.26
C SER A 176 21.01 -0.30 11.31
N GLU A 177 20.19 -0.15 10.27
CA GLU A 177 18.77 -0.57 10.30
C GLU A 177 18.30 -1.22 8.98
N ASN A 178 18.89 -2.36 8.59
CA ASN A 178 18.59 -3.05 7.31
C ASN A 178 17.08 -3.25 7.04
N GLU A 179 16.28 -3.54 8.06
CA GLU A 179 14.84 -3.80 7.88
C GLU A 179 14.01 -2.54 7.66
N LEU A 180 14.30 -1.45 8.37
CA LEU A 180 13.65 -0.15 8.13
C LEU A 180 13.91 0.28 6.69
N CYS A 181 15.15 0.11 6.23
CA CYS A 181 15.56 0.48 4.88
C CYS A 181 14.95 -0.44 3.83
N ASN A 182 14.85 -1.73 4.09
CA ASN A 182 14.10 -2.65 3.22
C ASN A 182 12.62 -2.25 3.11
N ALA A 183 12.00 -1.78 4.19
CA ALA A 183 10.63 -1.27 4.16
C ALA A 183 10.48 -0.04 3.26
N LEU A 184 11.46 0.86 3.30
CA LEU A 184 11.51 2.04 2.45
C LEU A 184 11.72 1.63 0.98
N GLU A 185 12.57 0.65 0.70
CA GLU A 185 12.70 0.08 -0.65
C GLU A 185 11.41 -0.58 -1.14
N ASN A 186 10.68 -1.28 -0.27
CA ASN A 186 9.36 -1.82 -0.61
C ASN A 186 8.35 -0.73 -0.93
N PHE A 187 8.38 0.39 -0.20
CA PHE A 187 7.53 1.56 -0.50
C PHE A 187 7.92 2.18 -1.85
N ARG A 188 9.21 2.37 -2.11
CA ARG A 188 9.74 2.86 -3.38
C ARG A 188 9.30 1.97 -4.54
N ASN A 189 9.39 0.66 -4.41
CA ASN A 189 8.94 -0.29 -5.43
C ASN A 189 7.42 -0.20 -5.65
N PHE A 190 6.64 -0.08 -4.59
CA PHE A 190 5.20 0.12 -4.69
C PHE A 190 4.84 1.41 -5.44
N TYR A 191 5.59 2.50 -5.22
CA TYR A 191 5.47 3.73 -6.00
C TYR A 191 5.79 3.51 -7.49
N LEU A 192 6.91 2.85 -7.80
CA LEU A 192 7.35 2.59 -9.18
C LEU A 192 6.34 1.76 -9.97
N VAL A 193 5.81 0.69 -9.37
CA VAL A 193 4.76 -0.15 -10.00
C VAL A 193 3.50 0.65 -10.31
N ASN A 194 3.20 1.67 -9.52
CA ASN A 194 2.02 2.53 -9.69
C ASN A 194 2.32 3.86 -10.40
N SER A 195 3.53 4.05 -10.92
CA SER A 195 4.00 5.29 -11.55
C SER A 195 3.03 5.85 -12.59
N GLN A 196 2.45 5.00 -13.44
CA GLN A 196 1.45 5.39 -14.44
C GLN A 196 0.23 6.12 -13.85
N ARG A 197 -0.23 5.67 -12.68
CA ARG A 197 -1.36 6.31 -11.98
C ARG A 197 -0.94 7.57 -11.24
N VAL A 198 0.34 7.67 -10.91
CA VAL A 198 0.94 8.79 -10.17
C VAL A 198 1.39 9.92 -11.09
N MET A 199 1.76 9.64 -12.35
CA MET A 199 2.13 10.65 -13.37
C MET A 199 1.03 11.70 -13.62
N ARG A 200 -0.22 11.39 -13.25
CA ARG A 200 -1.30 12.39 -13.22
C ARG A 200 -1.03 13.57 -12.27
N CYS A 201 -0.08 13.42 -11.35
CA CYS A 201 0.31 14.42 -10.36
C CYS A 201 1.74 14.96 -10.54
N THR A 202 2.70 14.11 -10.90
CA THR A 202 4.11 14.49 -11.03
C THR A 202 4.85 13.53 -11.95
N ASP A 203 5.62 14.08 -12.87
CA ASP A 203 6.49 13.30 -13.76
C ASP A 203 7.94 13.19 -13.22
N ASP A 204 8.30 14.03 -12.23
CA ASP A 204 9.67 14.22 -11.79
C ASP A 204 10.00 13.60 -10.44
N THR A 205 8.99 13.30 -9.60
CA THR A 205 9.26 12.79 -8.25
C THR A 205 9.86 11.39 -8.31
N LYS A 206 11.12 11.29 -7.91
CA LYS A 206 11.89 10.04 -7.83
C LYS A 206 12.31 9.79 -6.39
N PHE A 207 11.80 8.71 -5.81
CA PHE A 207 12.28 8.20 -4.54
C PHE A 207 13.66 7.54 -4.75
N PRO A 208 14.75 8.11 -4.20
CA PRO A 208 16.09 7.54 -4.38
C PRO A 208 16.18 6.20 -3.64
N SER A 209 16.99 5.27 -4.15
CA SER A 209 17.32 4.08 -3.34
C SER A 209 18.29 4.48 -2.23
N PHE A 210 18.10 3.91 -1.05
CA PHE A 210 19.01 4.08 0.08
C PHE A 210 20.03 2.94 0.21
N LYS A 211 19.97 1.92 -0.66
CA LYS A 211 21.02 0.91 -0.74
C LYS A 211 22.29 1.54 -1.29
N VAL A 212 23.39 1.44 -0.54
CA VAL A 212 24.71 1.86 -1.02
C VAL A 212 25.08 0.96 -2.20
N ALA A 213 25.41 1.54 -3.36
CA ALA A 213 26.04 0.79 -4.43
C ALA A 213 27.36 0.27 -3.88
N GLN A 214 27.54 -1.05 -3.83
CA GLN A 214 28.86 -1.60 -3.60
C GLN A 214 29.72 -1.17 -4.79
N GLU A 215 30.54 -0.14 -4.59
CA GLU A 215 31.69 0.09 -5.46
C GLU A 215 32.61 -1.11 -5.25
N TYR A 216 32.49 -2.09 -6.15
CA TYR A 216 33.54 -3.08 -6.32
C TYR A 216 34.74 -2.30 -6.88
N THR A 217 35.70 -1.99 -6.02
CA THR A 217 37.05 -1.70 -6.48
C THR A 217 37.56 -2.98 -7.12
N SER A 218 37.47 -3.06 -8.44
CA SER A 218 38.17 -4.08 -9.22
C SER A 218 39.66 -3.75 -9.11
N ASP A 219 40.33 -4.40 -8.15
CA ASP A 219 41.78 -4.46 -8.09
C ASP A 219 42.32 -5.03 -9.41
N GLN A 220 43.39 -4.40 -9.91
CA GLN A 220 44.12 -4.79 -11.10
C GLN A 220 44.55 -6.26 -11.02
N ASP A 221 44.29 -7.02 -12.09
CA ASP A 221 45.00 -8.26 -12.35
C ASP A 221 45.59 -8.22 -13.77
N ASP A 222 46.86 -8.60 -13.84
CA ASP A 222 47.78 -8.43 -14.96
C ASP A 222 47.61 -9.56 -16.01
N SER A 223 47.46 -9.17 -17.27
CA SER A 223 47.79 -9.91 -18.53
C SER A 223 46.96 -11.13 -18.97
N PRO A 224 47.07 -11.59 -20.25
CA PRO A 224 47.56 -10.92 -21.47
C PRO A 224 46.58 -10.97 -22.67
N ASN A 225 46.80 -10.09 -23.65
CA ASN A 225 46.02 -9.86 -24.88
C ASN A 225 45.63 -11.12 -25.70
N PRO A 226 44.47 -11.12 -26.39
CA PRO A 226 44.23 -11.96 -27.56
C PRO A 226 44.68 -11.27 -28.87
N PRO A 227 45.00 -12.06 -29.93
CA PRO A 227 45.73 -11.60 -31.10
C PRO A 227 44.89 -10.80 -32.11
N ASP A 228 45.59 -9.89 -32.80
CA ASP A 228 45.17 -9.10 -33.96
C ASP A 228 44.47 -9.93 -35.05
N LEU A 229 43.37 -9.40 -35.57
CA LEU A 229 42.88 -9.71 -36.90
C LEU A 229 42.44 -8.41 -37.59
N GLN A 230 43.22 -8.06 -38.61
CA GLN A 230 43.12 -6.84 -39.41
C GLN A 230 41.88 -6.84 -40.32
N PHE A 231 41.28 -5.66 -40.43
CA PHE A 231 40.35 -5.26 -41.50
C PHE A 231 41.05 -5.17 -42.86
N PRO A 232 40.29 -5.27 -43.97
CA PRO A 232 40.60 -4.54 -45.18
C PRO A 232 39.79 -3.25 -45.31
N HIS A 233 40.52 -2.29 -45.85
CA HIS A 233 40.28 -0.87 -46.08
C HIS A 233 39.31 -0.59 -47.25
N GLY A 234 38.62 0.55 -47.19
CA GLY A 234 37.99 1.20 -48.34
C GLY A 234 37.50 2.59 -47.96
N GLN A 235 38.36 3.61 -48.18
CA GLN A 235 38.06 5.04 -48.13
C GLN A 235 37.39 5.50 -49.43
N ASP A 236 36.54 6.54 -49.35
CA ASP A 236 36.63 7.79 -50.14
C ASP A 236 35.51 8.78 -49.70
N ASP A 237 35.90 10.05 -49.48
CA ASP A 237 35.08 11.15 -48.93
C ASP A 237 34.26 11.94 -50.03
N PRO A 238 33.79 13.21 -49.87
CA PRO A 238 32.35 13.57 -49.92
C PRO A 238 32.00 14.66 -50.98
N ALA A 239 30.71 14.98 -51.21
CA ALA A 239 30.24 16.32 -51.66
C ALA A 239 28.71 16.46 -51.88
N GLY A 240 28.18 17.67 -51.57
CA GLY A 240 26.99 18.31 -52.18
C GLY A 240 25.66 18.08 -51.44
N LEU A 241 25.06 19.00 -50.67
CA LEU A 241 24.59 20.38 -50.89
C LEU A 241 23.49 20.54 -51.96
N LEU A 242 22.24 20.75 -51.49
CA LEU A 242 21.12 21.56 -52.00
C LEU A 242 19.87 21.10 -51.19
N GLY A 243 19.11 21.89 -50.44
CA GLY A 243 18.80 23.31 -50.54
C GLY A 243 17.56 23.54 -51.40
N MET A 244 16.35 23.53 -50.83
CA MET A 244 15.25 24.34 -51.35
C MET A 244 14.17 24.64 -50.30
N LYS A 245 13.77 25.92 -50.30
CA LYS A 245 12.81 26.64 -49.46
C LYS A 245 11.64 27.07 -50.37
N GLU A 246 10.55 27.55 -49.73
CA GLU A 246 9.51 28.47 -50.28
C GLU A 246 8.41 27.82 -51.14
N SER A 247 7.15 28.27 -51.19
CA SER A 247 6.46 29.45 -50.63
C SER A 247 4.92 29.28 -50.74
N LEU A 248 4.21 30.11 -49.95
CA LEU A 248 2.87 30.73 -50.02
C LEU A 248 1.86 30.38 -51.13
N GLY A 249 0.58 30.38 -50.70
CA GLY A 249 -0.60 30.65 -51.53
C GLY A 249 -1.83 30.91 -50.66
N GLN A 250 -2.20 32.19 -50.54
CA GLN A 250 -3.44 32.71 -49.98
C GLN A 250 -4.29 33.18 -51.18
N ASP A 251 -5.61 32.99 -51.16
CA ASP A 251 -6.56 33.87 -51.86
C ASP A 251 -7.98 33.72 -51.30
N ASP A 252 -8.58 34.89 -51.07
CA ASP A 252 -9.93 35.18 -50.60
C ASP A 252 -11.01 34.98 -51.69
N SER A 253 -12.27 34.77 -51.29
CA SER A 253 -13.38 35.63 -51.74
C SER A 253 -14.70 35.36 -51.01
N SER A 254 -15.36 36.47 -50.68
CA SER A 254 -16.56 36.58 -49.86
C SER A 254 -17.86 36.21 -50.61
N SER A 255 -18.93 35.84 -49.88
CA SER A 255 -20.10 36.74 -49.70
C SER A 255 -21.32 36.10 -49.00
N LYS A 256 -21.88 36.89 -48.08
CA LYS A 256 -23.31 37.06 -47.69
C LYS A 256 -24.05 36.02 -46.82
N SER A 257 -24.35 36.49 -45.60
CA SER A 257 -25.70 36.65 -45.02
C SER A 257 -26.51 35.39 -44.65
N SER A 258 -26.82 35.21 -43.35
CA SER A 258 -28.17 35.40 -42.75
C SER A 258 -28.36 34.60 -41.45
N ASN A 259 -28.72 35.33 -40.38
CA ASN A 259 -29.61 34.98 -39.26
C ASN A 259 -29.52 33.62 -38.50
N SER A 260 -29.37 33.77 -37.18
CA SER A 260 -29.44 32.77 -36.12
C SER A 260 -30.70 31.91 -36.12
N LYS A 261 -30.56 30.59 -35.90
CA LYS A 261 -31.42 29.75 -35.04
C LYS A 261 -30.62 28.54 -34.51
N THR A 262 -30.00 28.68 -33.35
CA THR A 262 -29.28 27.58 -32.66
C THR A 262 -29.92 27.29 -31.31
N VAL A 263 -31.14 26.74 -31.31
CA VAL A 263 -31.80 26.12 -30.14
C VAL A 263 -32.82 25.14 -30.76
N THR A 264 -32.73 23.82 -30.64
CA THR A 264 -33.06 23.01 -29.45
C THR A 264 -32.52 21.57 -29.64
N ALA A 265 -31.41 21.22 -28.99
CA ALA A 265 -31.00 19.81 -28.80
C ALA A 265 -30.37 19.55 -27.41
N ILE A 266 -30.30 20.58 -26.55
CA ILE A 266 -29.65 20.51 -25.23
C ILE A 266 -30.65 20.12 -24.12
N SER A 267 -31.96 20.23 -24.37
CA SER A 267 -32.98 20.00 -23.35
C SER A 267 -33.23 18.52 -23.03
N THR A 268 -33.02 17.62 -23.99
CA THR A 268 -33.34 16.18 -23.80
C THR A 268 -32.25 15.40 -23.06
N THR A 269 -30.99 15.85 -23.10
CA THR A 269 -29.87 15.20 -22.38
C THR A 269 -29.87 15.50 -20.87
N LEU A 270 -30.36 16.67 -20.47
CA LEU A 270 -30.44 17.07 -19.05
C LEU A 270 -31.45 16.26 -18.22
N LEU A 271 -32.44 15.62 -18.87
CA LEU A 271 -33.46 14.80 -18.20
C LEU A 271 -33.11 13.29 -18.18
N LEU A 272 -32.17 12.84 -19.01
CA LEU A 272 -31.72 11.44 -19.05
C LEU A 272 -30.84 11.07 -17.84
N PHE A 273 -29.98 11.97 -17.39
CA PHE A 273 -29.11 11.75 -16.23
C PHE A 273 -29.88 11.54 -14.90
N PRO A 274 -30.85 12.39 -14.53
CA PRO A 274 -31.59 12.21 -13.27
C PRO A 274 -32.54 11.00 -13.29
N THR A 275 -33.07 10.61 -14.46
CA THR A 275 -33.91 9.41 -14.60
C THR A 275 -33.08 8.13 -14.46
N LEU A 276 -31.90 8.06 -15.08
CA LEU A 276 -30.95 6.95 -14.88
C LEU A 276 -30.44 6.86 -13.43
N PHE A 277 -30.16 8.00 -12.78
CA PHE A 277 -29.75 8.04 -11.38
C PHE A 277 -30.85 7.57 -10.42
N SER A 278 -32.10 7.94 -10.71
CA SER A 278 -33.27 7.49 -9.94
C SER A 278 -33.51 5.99 -10.15
N LEU A 279 -33.45 5.50 -11.39
CA LEU A 279 -33.56 4.06 -11.68
C LEU A 279 -32.40 3.28 -11.05
N TYR A 280 -31.17 3.79 -11.05
CA TYR A 280 -30.04 3.20 -10.31
C TYR A 280 -30.34 3.10 -8.80
N LYS A 281 -30.98 4.10 -8.20
CA LYS A 281 -31.34 4.11 -6.77
C LYS A 281 -32.54 3.21 -6.42
N PHE A 282 -33.45 2.97 -7.36
CA PHE A 282 -34.70 2.24 -7.13
C PHE A 282 -34.78 0.85 -7.79
N THR A 283 -33.79 0.44 -8.58
CA THR A 283 -33.68 -0.93 -9.14
C THR A 283 -32.90 -1.82 -8.17
N PRO A 284 -33.32 -3.06 -7.84
CA PRO A 284 -32.68 -3.92 -6.84
C PRO A 284 -31.34 -4.53 -7.32
N LEU A 285 -30.61 -3.86 -8.22
CA LEU A 285 -29.29 -4.28 -8.71
C LEU A 285 -28.15 -3.92 -7.74
N GLY A 286 -28.41 -3.14 -6.69
CA GLY A 286 -27.43 -2.84 -5.64
C GLY A 286 -26.86 -4.11 -4.97
N SER A 287 -27.63 -5.20 -4.91
CA SER A 287 -27.17 -6.49 -4.38
C SER A 287 -26.23 -7.24 -5.33
N LEU A 288 -26.29 -6.97 -6.65
CA LEU A 288 -25.47 -7.62 -7.68
C LEU A 288 -24.22 -6.80 -8.03
N ILE A 289 -24.29 -5.47 -7.93
CA ILE A 289 -23.15 -4.58 -8.19
C ILE A 289 -22.14 -4.64 -7.03
N ARG A 290 -22.60 -4.77 -5.77
CA ARG A 290 -21.72 -4.88 -4.60
C ARG A 290 -20.72 -6.04 -4.69
N PRO A 291 -21.10 -7.29 -5.00
CA PRO A 291 -20.15 -8.38 -5.19
C PRO A 291 -19.25 -8.17 -6.41
N TYR A 292 -19.73 -7.51 -7.48
CA TYR A 292 -18.91 -7.19 -8.65
C TYR A 292 -17.81 -6.16 -8.34
N ILE A 293 -18.14 -5.09 -7.60
CA ILE A 293 -17.15 -4.09 -7.14
C ILE A 293 -16.13 -4.75 -6.20
N GLN A 294 -16.58 -5.59 -5.27
CA GLN A 294 -15.69 -6.33 -4.37
C GLN A 294 -14.78 -7.31 -5.12
N ARG A 295 -15.31 -7.98 -6.15
CA ARG A 295 -14.54 -8.87 -7.02
C ARG A 295 -13.49 -8.10 -7.82
N ASN A 296 -13.84 -6.94 -8.39
CA ASN A 296 -12.91 -6.12 -9.17
C ASN A 296 -11.82 -5.49 -8.29
N GLN A 297 -12.15 -5.05 -7.08
CA GLN A 297 -11.16 -4.62 -6.09
C GLN A 297 -10.19 -5.77 -5.76
N LYS A 298 -10.72 -6.97 -5.48
CA LYS A 298 -9.89 -8.17 -5.20
C LYS A 298 -8.96 -8.49 -6.38
N VAL A 299 -9.43 -8.43 -7.62
CA VAL A 299 -8.63 -8.66 -8.83
C VAL A 299 -7.51 -7.63 -8.98
N GLN A 300 -7.80 -6.34 -8.77
CA GLN A 300 -6.77 -5.30 -8.86
C GLN A 300 -5.70 -5.43 -7.78
N TYR A 301 -6.07 -5.77 -6.54
CA TYR A 301 -5.10 -6.01 -5.47
C TYR A 301 -4.29 -7.28 -5.69
N ASN A 302 -4.90 -8.35 -6.20
CA ASN A 302 -4.18 -9.58 -6.53
C ASN A 302 -3.15 -9.33 -7.64
N ALA A 303 -3.50 -8.55 -8.66
CA ALA A 303 -2.55 -8.16 -9.71
C ALA A 303 -1.39 -7.31 -9.16
N ASN A 304 -1.67 -6.42 -8.21
CA ASN A 304 -0.62 -5.65 -7.53
C ASN A 304 0.27 -6.52 -6.63
N ASP A 305 -0.31 -7.52 -5.94
CA ASP A 305 0.42 -8.49 -5.10
C ASP A 305 1.28 -9.45 -5.94
N GLU A 306 0.78 -9.88 -7.10
CA GLU A 306 1.52 -10.67 -8.09
C GLU A 306 2.66 -9.87 -8.73
N MET A 307 2.42 -8.59 -9.07
CA MET A 307 3.49 -7.69 -9.51
C MET A 307 4.53 -7.49 -8.40
N LEU A 308 4.10 -7.30 -7.16
CA LEU A 308 5.03 -7.15 -6.04
C LEU A 308 5.90 -8.40 -5.84
N GLN A 309 5.34 -9.61 -6.01
CA GLN A 309 6.11 -10.86 -6.02
C GLN A 309 7.13 -10.91 -7.16
N LEU A 310 6.78 -10.41 -8.35
CA LEU A 310 7.67 -10.39 -9.50
C LEU A 310 8.89 -9.49 -9.27
N TYR A 311 8.68 -8.32 -8.66
CA TYR A 311 9.77 -7.36 -8.38
C TYR A 311 10.54 -7.66 -7.09
N LEU A 312 9.97 -8.46 -6.17
CA LEU A 312 10.57 -8.83 -4.88
C LEU A 312 10.48 -10.36 -4.68
N PRO A 313 11.35 -11.16 -5.32
CA PRO A 313 11.23 -12.62 -5.31
C PRO A 313 11.30 -13.27 -3.91
N ASN A 314 11.87 -12.58 -2.91
CA ASN A 314 11.93 -13.06 -1.53
C ASN A 314 10.66 -12.80 -0.70
N TYR A 315 9.72 -11.98 -1.20
CA TYR A 315 8.50 -11.56 -0.48
C TYR A 315 7.60 -12.74 -0.03
N LYS A 316 7.54 -13.83 -0.80
CA LYS A 316 6.78 -15.05 -0.42
C LYS A 316 7.67 -16.21 0.05
N ALA A 317 8.95 -16.22 -0.32
CA ALA A 317 9.87 -17.28 0.09
C ALA A 317 10.05 -17.33 1.62
N GLN A 318 10.01 -16.17 2.29
CA GLN A 318 10.11 -16.04 3.74
C GLN A 318 8.89 -16.66 4.49
N ASP A 319 7.68 -16.59 3.92
CA ASP A 319 6.45 -17.17 4.49
C ASP A 319 6.46 -18.72 4.42
N ASN A 320 7.18 -19.30 3.45
CA ASN A 320 7.36 -20.76 3.34
C ASN A 320 8.40 -21.30 4.33
N ILE A 321 9.49 -20.54 4.57
CA ILE A 321 10.53 -20.91 5.57
C ILE A 321 9.91 -20.99 6.98
N ASN A 322 8.98 -20.10 7.32
CA ASN A 322 8.26 -20.13 8.60
C ASN A 322 7.27 -21.31 8.71
N LYS A 323 6.78 -21.86 7.59
CA LYS A 323 5.93 -23.06 7.58
C LYS A 323 6.74 -24.35 7.69
N GLU A 324 7.92 -24.43 7.09
CA GLU A 324 8.78 -25.62 7.17
C GLU A 324 9.38 -25.83 8.57
N GLN A 325 9.61 -24.75 9.33
CA GLN A 325 10.02 -24.84 10.74
C GLN A 325 8.93 -25.35 11.71
N LEU A 326 7.69 -25.55 11.25
CA LEU A 326 6.56 -26.05 12.06
C LEU A 326 6.23 -27.53 11.85
N ASN A 327 6.95 -28.26 11.00
CA ASN A 327 6.79 -29.71 10.85
C ASN A 327 7.85 -30.46 11.67
N VAL A 328 7.55 -30.70 12.96
CA VAL A 328 8.24 -31.76 13.72
C VAL A 328 7.52 -33.09 13.40
N PRO A 329 8.21 -34.12 12.88
CA PRO A 329 7.59 -35.42 12.65
C PRO A 329 7.28 -36.08 14.00
N TYR A 330 6.02 -36.43 14.21
CA TYR A 330 5.62 -37.31 15.31
C TYR A 330 6.15 -38.71 15.01
N HIS A 331 7.19 -39.12 15.73
CA HIS A 331 7.53 -40.54 15.86
C HIS A 331 6.69 -41.12 17.00
N SER A 332 5.87 -42.12 16.67
CA SER A 332 5.29 -43.05 17.64
C SER A 332 6.29 -44.17 17.94
#